data_AF-A0A0B1TRZ2-F1
#
_entry.id   AF-A0A0B1TRZ2-F1
#
_cell.length_a   1.000
_cell.length_b   1.000
_cell.length_c   1.000
_cell.angle_alpha   90.00
_cell.angle_beta   90.00
_cell.angle_gamma   90.00
#
_symmetry.space_group_name_H-M   'P 1'
#
loop_
_entity.id
_entity.type
_entity.pdbx_description
1 polymer ?
#
loop_
_entity_poly.entity_id
_entity_poly.type
_entity_poly.pdbx_seq_one_letter_code
_entity_poly.pdbx_strand_id
1 'polypeptide(L)'
;MFIIVSLLVATSFVVAEEQKLSWKDDDGLEIKIIKPIKKEKCTIVSQAGDTVDQYYKLTDKDGKEIGSNFGKKPYTFTLGRGQVIKGMDRAMTGMCIGEKRKVVIPGHLGFGSSGRERDNIEKDQTLYYTVQLVDLFRAVPGDKWETDEGITIEVTHKIDEDKCRKSEPGDTIHQQYILHLEDGTFVDSSFSRNAPFIFQLDRGQVIKGMDIAMTGMCEGERRKVIIPSEYGYGDDGRPPQIPGKSRLYFDITLEKLIKKDEL
;
A
#
# COMPACT_ATOMS: atom_id res chain seq x y z
N MET A 1 12.11 -71.77 3.48
CA MET A 1 12.84 -70.81 4.33
C MET A 1 13.01 -69.54 3.50
N PHE A 2 12.53 -68.42 4.03
CA PHE A 2 12.35 -67.11 3.37
C PHE A 2 13.66 -66.48 2.88
N ILE A 3 13.59 -65.57 1.89
CA ILE A 3 14.31 -64.28 1.76
C ILE A 3 13.65 -63.50 0.59
N ILE A 4 12.68 -62.63 0.90
CA ILE A 4 12.74 -61.16 0.97
C ILE A 4 13.02 -60.49 -0.38
N VAL A 5 11.93 -60.05 -1.03
CA VAL A 5 11.94 -59.03 -2.08
C VAL A 5 12.02 -57.67 -1.40
N SER A 6 13.13 -56.96 -1.62
CA SER A 6 13.30 -55.58 -1.15
C SER A 6 12.53 -54.63 -2.08
N LEU A 7 11.34 -54.20 -1.65
CA LEU A 7 10.55 -53.17 -2.32
C LEU A 7 11.07 -51.80 -1.88
N LEU A 8 11.79 -51.11 -2.75
CA LEU A 8 12.14 -49.69 -2.60
C LEU A 8 10.85 -48.87 -2.74
N VAL A 9 10.29 -48.40 -1.64
CA VAL A 9 9.26 -47.35 -1.62
C VAL A 9 9.92 -46.06 -1.17
N ALA A 10 10.26 -45.21 -2.12
CA ALA A 10 10.77 -43.87 -1.85
C ALA A 10 10.20 -42.86 -2.85
N THR A 11 8.87 -42.69 -2.90
CA THR A 11 8.22 -41.66 -3.74
C THR A 11 6.90 -41.09 -3.19
N SER A 12 6.67 -41.08 -1.87
CA SER A 12 5.41 -40.58 -1.31
C SER A 12 5.48 -39.20 -0.61
N PHE A 13 6.66 -38.62 -0.40
CA PHE A 13 6.76 -37.31 0.26
C PHE A 13 6.66 -36.10 -0.68
N VAL A 14 7.11 -36.23 -1.94
CA VAL A 14 7.13 -35.09 -2.89
C VAL A 14 5.72 -34.72 -3.38
N VAL A 15 4.82 -35.70 -3.50
CA VAL A 15 3.47 -35.50 -4.05
C VAL A 15 2.54 -34.77 -3.09
N ALA A 16 2.71 -34.92 -1.78
CA ALA A 16 1.82 -34.31 -0.78
C ALA A 16 2.06 -32.79 -0.60
N GLU A 17 3.27 -32.30 -0.91
CA GLU A 17 3.62 -30.88 -0.74
C GLU A 17 3.29 -30.04 -1.98
N GLU A 18 3.34 -30.62 -3.19
CA GLU A 18 2.88 -29.97 -4.43
C GLU A 18 1.38 -29.67 -4.43
N GLN A 19 0.58 -30.42 -3.66
CA GLN A 19 -0.88 -30.32 -3.67
C GLN A 19 -1.43 -29.09 -2.91
N LYS A 20 -0.58 -28.24 -2.29
CA LYS A 20 -0.98 -27.00 -1.60
C LYS A 20 -0.63 -25.70 -2.32
N LEU A 21 0.03 -25.76 -3.48
CA LEU A 21 0.50 -24.58 -4.21
C LEU A 21 -0.29 -24.27 -5.48
N SER A 22 -1.24 -25.11 -5.88
CA SER A 22 -2.06 -24.89 -7.06
C SER A 22 -3.51 -25.25 -6.77
N TRP A 23 -4.44 -24.39 -7.16
CA TRP A 23 -5.88 -24.64 -7.02
C TRP A 23 -6.67 -23.95 -8.13
N LYS A 24 -7.92 -24.37 -8.28
CA LYS A 24 -8.90 -23.80 -9.20
C LYS A 24 -10.21 -23.59 -8.44
N ASP A 25 -10.71 -22.37 -8.46
CA ASP A 25 -12.01 -22.03 -7.88
C ASP A 25 -13.14 -22.51 -8.81
N ASP A 26 -14.36 -22.65 -8.28
CA ASP A 26 -15.53 -23.18 -9.01
C ASP A 26 -15.91 -22.34 -10.24
N ASP A 27 -15.60 -21.05 -10.24
CA ASP A 27 -15.81 -20.14 -11.37
C ASP A 27 -14.61 -20.07 -12.34
N GLY A 28 -13.65 -20.98 -12.18
CA GLY A 28 -12.59 -21.23 -13.13
C GLY A 28 -11.34 -20.37 -12.95
N LEU A 29 -11.25 -19.54 -11.91
CA LEU A 29 -10.01 -18.87 -11.54
C LEU A 29 -8.97 -19.92 -11.14
N GLU A 30 -7.83 -19.97 -11.83
CA GLU A 30 -6.74 -20.88 -11.50
C GLU A 30 -5.57 -20.11 -10.91
N ILE A 31 -5.02 -20.56 -9.80
CA ILE A 31 -3.88 -19.94 -9.13
C ILE A 31 -2.84 -21.00 -8.83
N LYS A 32 -1.58 -20.69 -9.15
CA LYS A 32 -0.42 -21.49 -8.81
C LYS A 32 0.67 -20.62 -8.19
N ILE A 33 1.00 -20.85 -6.94
CA ILE A 33 2.17 -20.26 -6.27
C ILE A 33 3.43 -20.86 -6.89
N ILE A 34 4.22 -20.02 -7.55
CA ILE A 34 5.47 -20.41 -8.24
C ILE A 34 6.73 -19.98 -7.47
N LYS A 35 6.59 -19.07 -6.51
CA LYS A 35 7.64 -18.70 -5.56
C LYS A 35 7.02 -18.54 -4.19
N PRO A 36 6.87 -19.63 -3.41
CA PRO A 36 6.32 -19.55 -2.06
C PRO A 36 7.29 -18.82 -1.12
N ILE A 37 6.74 -18.19 -0.08
CA ILE A 37 7.52 -17.60 1.01
C ILE A 37 7.44 -18.56 2.20
N LYS A 38 8.59 -18.83 2.84
CA LYS A 38 8.64 -19.64 4.05
C LYS A 38 7.76 -19.03 5.13
N LYS A 39 7.01 -19.85 5.87
CA LYS A 39 6.04 -19.38 6.87
C LYS A 39 6.67 -18.42 7.90
N GLU A 40 7.90 -18.69 8.31
CA GLU A 40 8.63 -17.88 9.30
C GLU A 40 9.04 -16.50 8.75
N LYS A 41 9.10 -16.36 7.42
CA LYS A 41 9.39 -15.09 6.73
C LYS A 41 8.14 -14.34 6.29
N CYS A 42 6.97 -14.98 6.35
CA CYS A 42 5.70 -14.36 6.02
C CYS A 42 5.06 -13.76 7.28
N THR A 43 5.51 -12.56 7.63
CA THR A 43 5.03 -11.85 8.83
C THR A 43 3.63 -11.25 8.64
N ILE A 44 3.25 -10.98 7.40
CA ILE A 44 1.94 -10.44 7.03
C ILE A 44 1.50 -11.05 5.70
N VAL A 45 0.20 -11.34 5.59
CA VAL A 45 -0.46 -11.80 4.37
C VAL A 45 -1.45 -10.74 3.91
N SER A 46 -1.54 -10.52 2.60
CA SER A 46 -2.46 -9.55 2.00
C SER A 46 -3.93 -9.91 2.26
N GLN A 47 -4.74 -8.89 2.56
CA GLN A 47 -6.18 -9.02 2.74
C GLN A 47 -6.93 -7.80 2.19
N ALA A 48 -8.25 -7.91 2.08
CA ALA A 48 -9.08 -6.80 1.63
C ALA A 48 -8.86 -5.54 2.50
N GLY A 49 -8.66 -4.40 1.84
CA GLY A 49 -8.35 -3.12 2.48
C GLY A 49 -6.87 -2.78 2.56
N ASP A 50 -5.96 -3.74 2.38
CA ASP A 50 -4.53 -3.46 2.29
C ASP A 50 -4.22 -2.65 1.03
N THR A 51 -3.27 -1.73 1.13
CA THR A 51 -2.62 -1.13 -0.05
C THR A 51 -1.47 -2.04 -0.45
N VAL A 52 -1.49 -2.55 -1.68
CA VAL A 52 -0.50 -3.50 -2.18
C VAL A 52 0.19 -2.96 -3.42
N ASP A 53 1.48 -3.24 -3.51
CA ASP A 53 2.29 -2.98 -4.69
C ASP A 53 2.53 -4.29 -5.43
N GLN A 54 2.21 -4.31 -6.73
CA GLN A 54 2.42 -5.49 -7.55
C GLN A 54 3.30 -5.24 -8.77
N TYR A 55 4.08 -6.27 -9.10
CA TYR A 55 4.52 -6.49 -10.47
C TYR A 55 3.66 -7.54 -11.15
N TYR A 56 3.38 -7.33 -12.43
CA TYR A 56 2.66 -8.27 -13.26
C TYR A 56 3.30 -8.39 -14.64
N LYS A 57 3.16 -9.58 -15.21
CA LYS A 57 3.33 -9.87 -16.63
C LYS A 57 2.08 -10.59 -17.11
N LEU A 58 1.42 -10.02 -18.11
CA LEU A 58 0.26 -10.59 -18.79
C LEU A 58 0.72 -11.20 -20.11
N THR A 59 0.30 -12.44 -20.36
CA THR A 59 0.50 -13.15 -21.63
C THR A 59 -0.82 -13.69 -22.17
N ASP A 60 -0.82 -14.06 -23.46
CA ASP A 60 -1.81 -14.96 -24.01
C ASP A 60 -1.54 -16.42 -23.61
N LYS A 61 -2.37 -17.35 -24.12
CA LYS A 61 -2.27 -18.80 -23.86
C LYS A 61 -0.96 -19.41 -24.37
N ASP A 62 -0.34 -18.78 -25.37
CA ASP A 62 0.88 -19.24 -26.01
C ASP A 62 2.13 -18.61 -25.36
N GLY A 63 1.92 -17.80 -24.31
CA GLY A 63 2.98 -17.15 -23.53
C GLY A 63 3.51 -15.86 -24.17
N LYS A 64 2.91 -15.39 -25.27
CA LYS A 64 3.27 -14.11 -25.88
C LYS A 64 2.83 -12.98 -24.95
N GLU A 65 3.74 -12.05 -24.68
CA GLU A 65 3.48 -10.94 -23.78
C GLU A 65 2.49 -9.93 -24.39
N ILE A 66 1.47 -9.59 -23.61
CA ILE A 66 0.48 -8.54 -23.93
C ILE A 66 0.83 -7.26 -23.16
N GLY A 67 1.31 -7.38 -21.91
CA GLY A 67 1.72 -6.22 -21.12
C GLY A 67 2.47 -6.59 -19.84
N SER A 68 3.32 -5.69 -19.37
CA SER A 68 4.14 -5.87 -18.17
C SER A 68 4.50 -4.53 -17.54
N ASN A 69 4.61 -4.51 -16.22
CA ASN A 69 5.21 -3.39 -15.47
C ASN A 69 6.56 -3.76 -14.83
N PHE A 70 7.13 -4.93 -15.14
CA PHE A 70 8.49 -5.24 -14.73
C PHE A 70 9.47 -4.22 -15.35
N GLY A 71 10.41 -3.72 -14.55
CA GLY A 71 11.32 -2.64 -14.95
C GLY A 71 10.74 -1.23 -14.85
N LYS A 72 9.50 -1.08 -14.35
CA LYS A 72 8.85 0.21 -14.04
C LYS A 72 8.54 0.31 -12.54
N LYS A 73 7.87 1.39 -12.11
CA LYS A 73 7.29 1.49 -10.75
C LYS A 73 6.23 0.38 -10.56
N PRO A 74 6.20 -0.31 -9.40
CA PRO A 74 5.11 -1.23 -9.08
C PRO A 74 3.74 -0.57 -9.24
N TYR A 75 2.74 -1.37 -9.59
CA TYR A 75 1.36 -0.88 -9.65
C TYR A 75 0.76 -0.99 -8.26
N THR A 76 0.39 0.16 -7.68
CA THR A 76 -0.22 0.25 -6.35
C THR A 76 -1.74 0.27 -6.46
N PHE A 77 -2.43 -0.51 -5.63
CA PHE A 77 -3.88 -0.47 -5.50
C PHE A 77 -4.35 -0.93 -4.12
N THR A 78 -5.59 -0.62 -3.77
CA THR A 78 -6.25 -1.13 -2.56
C THR A 78 -6.95 -2.46 -2.86
N LEU A 79 -6.48 -3.52 -2.23
CA LEU A 79 -6.96 -4.88 -2.46
C LEU A 79 -8.43 -5.04 -2.07
N GLY A 80 -9.22 -5.66 -2.93
CA GLY A 80 -10.63 -5.96 -2.67
C GLY A 80 -11.57 -4.76 -2.78
N ARG A 81 -11.11 -3.63 -3.32
CA ARG A 81 -11.94 -2.43 -3.59
C ARG A 81 -12.36 -2.31 -5.06
N GLY A 82 -12.09 -3.33 -5.89
CA GLY A 82 -12.44 -3.31 -7.32
C GLY A 82 -11.63 -2.30 -8.14
N GLN A 83 -10.44 -1.92 -7.67
CA GLN A 83 -9.50 -1.07 -8.42
C GLN A 83 -8.77 -1.84 -9.53
N VAL A 84 -8.82 -3.17 -9.49
CA VAL A 84 -8.33 -4.09 -10.52
C VAL A 84 -9.43 -5.08 -10.93
N ILE A 85 -9.18 -5.87 -11.97
CA ILE A 85 -10.11 -6.94 -12.39
C ILE A 85 -10.39 -7.93 -11.24
N LYS A 86 -11.61 -8.46 -11.17
CA LYS A 86 -12.09 -9.31 -10.06
C LYS A 86 -11.19 -10.51 -9.80
N GLY A 87 -10.67 -11.15 -10.84
CA GLY A 87 -9.74 -12.28 -10.71
C GLY A 87 -8.41 -11.88 -10.08
N MET A 88 -7.93 -10.65 -10.33
CA MET A 88 -6.69 -10.14 -9.74
C MET A 88 -6.85 -9.85 -8.24
N ASP A 89 -7.95 -9.20 -7.85
CA ASP A 89 -8.26 -8.97 -6.43
C ASP A 89 -8.25 -10.28 -5.63
N ARG A 90 -8.84 -11.35 -6.18
CA ARG A 90 -8.82 -12.68 -5.56
C ARG A 90 -7.43 -13.31 -5.58
N ALA A 91 -6.75 -13.26 -6.72
CA ALA A 91 -5.44 -13.89 -6.88
C ALA A 91 -4.34 -13.24 -6.04
N MET A 92 -4.47 -11.96 -5.69
CA MET A 92 -3.55 -11.24 -4.82
C MET A 92 -3.89 -11.38 -3.34
N THR A 93 -5.03 -11.99 -2.97
CA THR A 93 -5.41 -12.23 -1.57
C THR A 93 -4.60 -13.37 -0.95
N GLY A 94 -4.16 -13.19 0.30
CA GLY A 94 -3.38 -14.18 1.04
C GLY A 94 -1.95 -14.36 0.53
N MET A 95 -1.39 -13.39 -0.18
CA MET A 95 0.01 -13.40 -0.61
C MET A 95 0.93 -12.87 0.49
N CYS A 96 2.11 -13.47 0.59
CA CYS A 96 3.23 -12.92 1.37
C CYS A 96 4.08 -11.97 0.51
N ILE A 97 4.72 -10.97 1.12
CA ILE A 97 5.65 -10.07 0.41
C ILE A 97 6.76 -10.90 -0.27
N GLY A 98 6.97 -10.67 -1.57
CA GLY A 98 7.95 -11.36 -2.40
C GLY A 98 7.44 -12.66 -3.06
N GLU A 99 6.25 -13.13 -2.70
CA GLU A 99 5.60 -14.30 -3.31
C GLU A 99 5.29 -14.05 -4.79
N LYS A 100 5.38 -15.10 -5.61
CA LYS A 100 4.93 -15.05 -7.02
C LYS A 100 3.87 -16.10 -7.32
N ARG A 101 2.87 -15.72 -8.12
CA ARG A 101 1.81 -16.59 -8.60
C ARG A 101 1.72 -16.57 -10.12
N LYS A 102 1.42 -17.72 -10.73
CA LYS A 102 0.76 -17.80 -12.04
C LYS A 102 -0.75 -17.81 -11.79
N VAL A 103 -1.49 -17.04 -12.58
CA VAL A 103 -2.93 -16.86 -12.44
C VAL A 103 -3.58 -16.95 -13.81
N VAL A 104 -4.57 -17.82 -13.97
CA VAL A 104 -5.40 -17.91 -15.17
C VAL A 104 -6.77 -17.33 -14.83
N ILE A 105 -7.12 -16.21 -15.45
CA ILE A 105 -8.34 -15.46 -15.17
C ILE A 105 -9.29 -15.64 -16.36
N PRO A 106 -10.40 -16.38 -16.21
CA PRO A 106 -11.47 -16.43 -17.21
C PRO A 106 -12.00 -15.03 -17.53
N GLY A 107 -12.48 -14.84 -18.77
CA GLY A 107 -12.96 -13.54 -19.26
C GLY A 107 -13.92 -12.80 -18.32
N HIS A 108 -14.91 -13.51 -17.76
CA HIS A 108 -15.91 -12.95 -16.85
C HIS A 108 -15.35 -12.49 -15.48
N LEU A 109 -14.14 -12.90 -15.10
CA LEU A 109 -13.39 -12.38 -13.95
C LEU A 109 -12.35 -11.32 -14.35
N GLY A 110 -12.15 -11.13 -15.65
CA GLY A 110 -11.27 -10.14 -16.27
C GLY A 110 -12.04 -8.94 -16.81
N PHE A 111 -11.99 -8.76 -18.14
CA PHE A 111 -12.64 -7.64 -18.85
C PHE A 111 -14.03 -7.98 -19.41
N GLY A 112 -14.51 -9.21 -19.19
CA GLY A 112 -15.83 -9.69 -19.58
C GLY A 112 -16.15 -9.53 -21.06
N SER A 113 -17.45 -9.44 -21.35
CA SER A 113 -17.98 -9.30 -22.71
C SER A 113 -17.61 -7.98 -23.40
N SER A 114 -17.04 -7.03 -22.66
CA SER A 114 -16.56 -5.76 -23.20
C SER A 114 -15.15 -5.87 -23.79
N GLY A 115 -14.32 -6.79 -23.28
CA GLY A 115 -12.89 -6.81 -23.61
C GLY A 115 -12.19 -5.50 -23.25
N ARG A 116 -11.03 -5.24 -23.85
CA ARG A 116 -10.30 -3.98 -23.71
C ARG A 116 -9.44 -3.71 -24.94
N GLU A 117 -10.04 -3.01 -25.91
CA GLU A 117 -9.44 -2.72 -27.22
C GLU A 117 -8.07 -2.05 -27.13
N ARG A 118 -7.90 -1.06 -26.24
CA ARG A 118 -6.60 -0.36 -26.05
C ARG A 118 -5.43 -1.27 -25.65
N ASP A 119 -5.73 -2.45 -25.12
CA ASP A 119 -4.73 -3.45 -24.73
C ASP A 119 -4.74 -4.68 -25.67
N ASN A 120 -5.51 -4.63 -26.77
CA ASN A 120 -5.81 -5.78 -27.65
C ASN A 120 -6.36 -7.00 -26.91
N ILE A 121 -7.26 -6.77 -25.95
CA ILE A 121 -7.94 -7.84 -25.22
C ILE A 121 -9.33 -8.03 -25.81
N GLU A 122 -9.58 -9.20 -26.37
CA GLU A 122 -10.86 -9.61 -26.94
C GLU A 122 -11.93 -9.81 -25.85
N LYS A 123 -13.19 -9.88 -26.29
CA LYS A 123 -14.33 -10.17 -25.42
C LYS A 123 -14.17 -11.57 -24.82
N ASP A 124 -14.40 -11.66 -23.52
CA ASP A 124 -14.30 -12.91 -22.74
C ASP A 124 -12.95 -13.64 -22.85
N GLN A 125 -11.90 -12.94 -23.31
CA GLN A 125 -10.57 -13.50 -23.42
C GLN A 125 -10.04 -13.95 -22.05
N THR A 126 -9.51 -15.18 -22.00
CA THR A 126 -8.81 -15.69 -20.81
C THR A 126 -7.43 -15.04 -20.70
N LEU A 127 -7.09 -14.57 -19.50
CA LEU A 127 -5.85 -13.83 -19.23
C LEU A 127 -4.88 -14.69 -18.42
N TYR A 128 -3.60 -14.68 -18.80
CA TYR A 128 -2.55 -15.46 -18.15
C TYR A 128 -1.57 -14.50 -17.48
N TYR A 129 -1.64 -14.37 -16.16
CA TYR A 129 -0.79 -13.49 -15.39
C TYR A 129 0.32 -14.25 -14.68
N THR A 130 1.50 -13.64 -14.62
CA THR A 130 2.47 -13.87 -13.55
C THR A 130 2.52 -12.62 -12.69
N VAL A 131 2.22 -12.75 -11.40
CA VAL A 131 2.20 -11.64 -10.44
C VAL A 131 3.20 -11.84 -9.32
N GLN A 132 3.66 -10.72 -8.76
CA GLN A 132 4.51 -10.66 -7.58
C GLN A 132 3.95 -9.62 -6.63
N LEU A 133 3.73 -9.99 -5.36
CA LEU A 133 3.51 -9.01 -4.30
C LEU A 133 4.87 -8.39 -3.93
N VAL A 134 5.00 -7.08 -4.10
CA VAL A 134 6.24 -6.33 -3.90
C VAL A 134 6.27 -5.72 -2.51
N ASP A 135 5.18 -5.06 -2.13
CA ASP A 135 5.02 -4.45 -0.82
C ASP A 135 3.55 -4.51 -0.39
N LEU A 136 3.32 -4.40 0.92
CA LEU A 136 2.02 -4.45 1.55
C LEU A 136 2.00 -3.44 2.70
N PHE A 137 1.13 -2.45 2.57
CA PHE A 137 0.81 -1.51 3.63
C PHE A 137 -0.61 -1.77 4.16
N ARG A 138 -0.70 -2.08 5.45
CA ARG A 138 -1.97 -2.22 6.18
C ARG A 138 -2.20 -0.98 7.03
N ALA A 139 -3.22 -0.19 6.68
CA ALA A 139 -3.65 0.92 7.52
C ALA A 139 -4.13 0.39 8.87
N VAL A 140 -3.73 1.06 9.95
CA VAL A 140 -4.17 0.73 11.30
C VAL A 140 -4.83 1.98 11.87
N PRO A 141 -6.15 2.15 11.70
CA PRO A 141 -6.85 3.32 12.21
C PRO A 141 -6.62 3.49 13.71
N GLY A 142 -6.41 4.74 14.13
CA GLY A 142 -6.28 5.14 15.52
C GLY A 142 -7.34 6.15 15.90
N ASP A 143 -7.03 6.96 16.91
CA ASP A 143 -7.95 7.92 17.47
C ASP A 143 -8.19 9.12 16.55
N LYS A 144 -9.34 9.77 16.78
CA LYS A 144 -9.70 11.03 16.17
C LYS A 144 -10.09 12.02 17.27
N TRP A 145 -9.48 13.19 17.25
CA TRP A 145 -9.76 14.25 18.22
C TRP A 145 -9.63 15.63 17.59
N GLU A 146 -10.08 16.64 18.32
CA GLU A 146 -9.85 18.05 18.01
C GLU A 146 -9.06 18.66 19.17
N THR A 147 -8.05 19.48 18.86
CA THR A 147 -7.28 20.19 19.89
C THR A 147 -8.01 21.44 20.36
N ASP A 148 -7.53 22.06 21.45
CA ASP A 148 -8.09 23.33 21.94
C ASP A 148 -7.96 24.47 20.90
N GLU A 149 -7.02 24.35 19.97
CA GLU A 149 -6.81 25.23 18.83
C GLU A 149 -7.77 24.99 17.65
N GLY A 150 -8.67 24.01 17.75
CA GLY A 150 -9.61 23.66 16.68
C GLY A 150 -8.98 22.86 15.53
N ILE A 151 -7.80 22.26 15.76
CA ILE A 151 -7.13 21.41 14.79
C ILE A 151 -7.71 20.01 14.92
N THR A 152 -8.34 19.50 13.86
CA THR A 152 -8.83 18.12 13.85
C THR A 152 -7.70 17.19 13.43
N ILE A 153 -7.45 16.14 14.22
CA ILE A 153 -6.46 15.10 13.94
C ILE A 153 -7.15 13.75 13.93
N GLU A 154 -6.90 12.96 12.88
CA GLU A 154 -7.36 11.59 12.74
C GLU A 154 -6.17 10.69 12.38
N VAL A 155 -5.83 9.75 13.26
CA VAL A 155 -4.73 8.80 13.02
C VAL A 155 -5.19 7.75 12.02
N THR A 156 -4.59 7.75 10.83
CA THR A 156 -4.93 6.80 9.75
C THR A 156 -4.02 5.56 9.76
N HIS A 157 -2.87 5.65 10.41
CA HIS A 157 -1.99 4.52 10.69
C HIS A 157 -1.26 4.75 12.00
N LYS A 158 -1.71 4.09 13.07
CA LYS A 158 -1.08 4.10 14.39
C LYS A 158 0.13 3.17 14.42
N ILE A 159 1.08 3.51 15.27
CA ILE A 159 2.22 2.65 15.62
C ILE A 159 1.97 2.08 17.02
N ASP A 160 2.27 0.80 17.22
CA ASP A 160 2.14 0.17 18.53
C ASP A 160 2.98 0.95 19.57
N GLU A 161 2.44 1.14 20.78
CA GLU A 161 3.06 1.99 21.80
C GLU A 161 4.47 1.53 22.18
N ASP A 162 4.72 0.22 22.18
CA ASP A 162 6.02 -0.38 22.50
C ASP A 162 7.09 -0.14 21.41
N LYS A 163 6.66 0.19 20.20
CA LYS A 163 7.53 0.53 19.06
C LYS A 163 7.57 2.02 18.76
N CYS A 164 6.72 2.79 19.43
CA CYS A 164 6.50 4.18 19.12
C CYS A 164 7.66 5.06 19.62
N ARG A 165 8.50 5.51 18.69
CA ARG A 165 9.43 6.60 18.92
C ARG A 165 8.72 7.93 18.70
N LYS A 166 8.24 8.54 19.78
CA LYS A 166 7.44 9.79 19.76
C LYS A 166 8.28 11.02 19.45
N SER A 167 7.77 11.92 18.63
CA SER A 167 8.34 13.25 18.39
C SER A 167 8.12 14.20 19.57
N GLU A 168 9.13 15.03 19.85
CA GLU A 168 9.12 16.04 20.91
C GLU A 168 9.69 17.37 20.39
N PRO A 169 9.33 18.51 21.01
CA PRO A 169 9.90 19.81 20.68
C PRO A 169 11.44 19.78 20.57
N GLY A 170 11.94 20.31 19.45
CA GLY A 170 13.35 20.34 19.07
C GLY A 170 13.84 19.17 18.23
N ASP A 171 13.09 18.07 18.12
CA ASP A 171 13.45 16.96 17.23
C ASP A 171 13.42 17.39 15.75
N THR A 172 14.20 16.72 14.90
CA THR A 172 14.14 16.91 13.45
C THR A 172 13.13 15.93 12.84
N ILE A 173 12.15 16.48 12.14
CA ILE A 173 11.05 15.76 11.50
C ILE A 173 11.30 15.67 10.01
N HIS A 174 11.22 14.46 9.46
CA HIS A 174 11.12 14.22 8.02
C HIS A 174 9.67 13.89 7.70
N GLN A 175 8.95 14.87 7.16
CA GLN A 175 7.53 14.77 6.85
C GLN A 175 7.31 14.43 5.38
N GLN A 176 6.45 13.44 5.13
CA GLN A 176 5.72 13.37 3.86
C GLN A 176 4.33 13.97 4.04
N TYR A 177 3.85 14.73 3.05
CA TYR A 177 2.52 15.29 3.08
C TYR A 177 1.87 15.45 1.71
N ILE A 178 0.54 15.51 1.73
CA ILE A 178 -0.30 16.01 0.66
C ILE A 178 -1.21 17.07 1.25
N LEU A 179 -1.34 18.22 0.59
CA LEU A 179 -2.19 19.33 0.99
C LEU A 179 -3.28 19.59 -0.03
N HIS A 180 -4.51 19.67 0.45
CA HIS A 180 -5.67 20.13 -0.29
C HIS A 180 -6.37 21.29 0.43
N LEU A 181 -7.17 22.04 -0.32
CA LEU A 181 -8.20 22.93 0.22
C LEU A 181 -9.50 22.13 0.51
N GLU A 182 -10.46 22.81 1.13
CA GLU A 182 -11.75 22.21 1.51
C GLU A 182 -12.54 21.60 0.35
N ASP A 183 -12.45 22.22 -0.82
CA ASP A 183 -13.09 21.76 -2.06
C ASP A 183 -12.35 20.58 -2.74
N GLY A 184 -11.27 20.09 -2.13
CA GLY A 184 -10.42 19.05 -2.70
C GLY A 184 -9.39 19.57 -3.70
N THR A 185 -9.27 20.89 -3.91
CA THR A 185 -8.23 21.47 -4.76
C THR A 185 -6.86 21.10 -4.21
N PHE A 186 -6.06 20.40 -5.02
CA PHE A 186 -4.67 20.10 -4.70
C PHE A 186 -3.83 21.37 -4.64
N VAL A 187 -3.02 21.50 -3.59
CA VAL A 187 -2.13 22.65 -3.39
C VAL A 187 -0.67 22.24 -3.57
N ASP A 188 -0.21 21.25 -2.80
CA ASP A 188 1.18 20.82 -2.79
C ASP A 188 1.35 19.42 -2.20
N SER A 189 2.47 18.76 -2.50
CA SER A 189 2.89 17.52 -1.87
C SER A 189 4.41 17.36 -1.89
N SER A 190 4.99 16.82 -0.82
CA SER A 190 6.39 16.41 -0.77
C SER A 190 6.74 15.32 -1.80
N PHE A 191 5.79 14.46 -2.18
CA PHE A 191 5.99 13.43 -3.20
C PHE A 191 6.32 14.02 -4.57
N SER A 192 5.81 15.22 -4.88
CA SER A 192 6.13 15.91 -6.14
C SER A 192 7.62 16.28 -6.25
N ARG A 193 8.32 16.36 -5.11
CA ARG A 193 9.74 16.69 -4.99
C ARG A 193 10.63 15.47 -4.76
N ASN A 194 10.06 14.26 -4.71
CA ASN A 194 10.77 13.01 -4.40
C ASN A 194 11.62 13.05 -3.11
N ALA A 195 11.25 13.90 -2.14
CA ALA A 195 11.95 14.02 -0.86
C ALA A 195 11.00 14.52 0.24
N PRO A 196 11.16 14.04 1.49
CA PRO A 196 10.40 14.57 2.62
C PRO A 196 10.75 16.04 2.89
N PHE A 197 9.80 16.78 3.44
CA PHE A 197 10.07 18.11 3.99
C PHE A 197 10.70 17.97 5.38
N ILE A 198 11.79 18.68 5.62
CA ILE A 198 12.59 18.54 6.85
C ILE A 198 12.51 19.83 7.65
N PHE A 199 12.16 19.73 8.94
CA PHE A 199 12.11 20.87 9.85
C PHE A 199 12.36 20.43 11.31
N GLN A 200 12.67 21.38 12.17
CA GLN A 200 12.74 21.19 13.61
C GLN A 200 11.38 21.48 14.26
N LEU A 201 10.87 20.51 15.00
CA LEU A 201 9.56 20.58 15.64
C LEU A 201 9.51 21.70 16.69
N ASP A 202 8.43 22.49 16.66
CA ASP A 202 8.17 23.58 17.61
C ASP A 202 9.25 24.68 17.61
N ARG A 203 9.77 24.98 16.41
CA ARG A 203 10.73 26.07 16.17
C ARG A 203 10.18 27.15 15.24
N GLY A 204 8.90 27.09 14.87
CA GLY A 204 8.27 28.05 13.96
C GLY A 204 8.80 27.94 12.53
N GLN A 205 9.32 26.78 12.13
CA GLN A 205 9.80 26.52 10.77
C GLN A 205 8.66 26.11 9.82
N VAL A 206 7.49 25.76 10.37
CA VAL A 206 6.26 25.44 9.65
C VAL A 206 5.11 26.26 10.24
N ILE A 207 3.92 26.18 9.63
CA ILE A 207 2.70 26.75 10.21
C ILE A 207 2.43 26.15 11.59
N LYS A 208 1.93 26.96 12.52
CA LYS A 208 1.73 26.55 13.93
C LYS A 208 0.88 25.28 14.06
N GLY A 209 -0.16 25.14 13.25
CA GLY A 209 -1.01 23.95 13.29
C GLY A 209 -0.29 22.68 12.88
N MET A 210 0.77 22.77 12.07
CA MET A 210 1.60 21.62 11.73
C MET A 210 2.53 21.22 12.89
N ASP A 211 3.12 22.19 13.60
CA ASP A 211 3.89 21.91 14.81
C ASP A 211 3.02 21.19 15.86
N ILE A 212 1.77 21.66 16.06
CA ILE A 212 0.81 21.01 16.95
C ILE A 212 0.48 19.59 16.46
N ALA A 213 0.14 19.45 15.18
CA ALA A 213 -0.27 18.16 14.62
C ALA A 213 0.85 17.12 14.54
N MET A 214 2.11 17.53 14.54
CA MET A 214 3.29 16.66 14.55
C MET A 214 3.78 16.32 15.95
N THR A 215 3.32 17.04 16.98
CA THR A 215 3.71 16.77 18.37
C THR A 215 3.15 15.43 18.84
N GLY A 216 4.00 14.61 19.48
CA GLY A 216 3.64 13.30 20.00
C GLY A 216 3.34 12.24 18.93
N MET A 217 3.68 12.50 17.67
CA MET A 217 3.53 11.56 16.57
C MET A 217 4.65 10.52 16.60
N CYS A 218 4.31 9.25 16.40
CA CYS A 218 5.31 8.19 16.29
C CYS A 218 6.00 8.21 14.91
N GLU A 219 7.28 7.85 14.86
CA GLU A 219 7.94 7.51 13.59
C GLU A 219 7.20 6.38 12.86
N GLY A 220 6.84 6.62 11.59
CA GLY A 220 6.02 5.75 10.75
C GLY A 220 4.50 6.04 10.79
N GLU A 221 4.02 6.81 11.78
CA GLU A 221 2.59 7.12 11.93
C GLU A 221 2.06 7.94 10.74
N ARG A 222 0.76 7.84 10.46
CA ARG A 222 0.06 8.68 9.49
C ARG A 222 -1.17 9.34 10.09
N ARG A 223 -1.42 10.60 9.73
CA ARG A 223 -2.57 11.39 10.20
C ARG A 223 -3.25 12.11 9.05
N LYS A 224 -4.57 12.26 9.15
CA LYS A 224 -5.34 13.31 8.48
C LYS A 224 -5.48 14.48 9.43
N VAL A 225 -5.19 15.68 8.96
CA VAL A 225 -5.15 16.88 9.79
C VAL A 225 -5.90 18.01 9.09
N ILE A 226 -6.83 18.65 9.81
CA ILE A 226 -7.54 19.85 9.36
C ILE A 226 -7.07 21.01 10.21
N ILE A 227 -6.40 21.98 9.60
CA ILE A 227 -5.84 23.14 10.29
C ILE A 227 -6.70 24.37 9.93
N PRO A 228 -7.30 25.07 10.92
CA PRO A 228 -8.03 26.31 10.68
C PRO A 228 -7.07 27.44 10.28
N SER A 229 -7.59 28.48 9.61
CA SER A 229 -6.77 29.53 9.01
C SER A 229 -5.82 30.21 10.01
N GLU A 230 -6.27 30.43 11.24
CA GLU A 230 -5.55 31.13 12.31
C GLU A 230 -4.26 30.40 12.71
N TYR A 231 -4.22 29.07 12.52
CA TYR A 231 -3.06 28.21 12.75
C TYR A 231 -2.38 27.77 11.44
N GLY A 232 -2.89 28.22 10.29
CA GLY A 232 -2.35 28.06 8.96
C GLY A 232 -1.74 29.36 8.43
N TYR A 233 -2.33 29.90 7.35
CA TYR A 233 -1.85 31.12 6.66
C TYR A 233 -2.70 32.37 6.94
N GLY A 234 -3.62 32.31 7.90
CA GLY A 234 -4.41 33.46 8.37
C GLY A 234 -5.31 34.10 7.32
N ASP A 235 -5.65 35.36 7.57
CA ASP A 235 -6.51 36.19 6.72
C ASP A 235 -5.89 36.52 5.36
N ASP A 236 -4.56 36.57 5.29
CA ASP A 236 -3.83 36.91 4.06
C ASP A 236 -3.64 35.69 3.14
N GLY A 237 -3.62 34.48 3.72
CA GLY A 237 -3.38 33.24 2.98
C GLY A 237 -1.94 33.16 2.44
N ARG A 238 -1.76 32.39 1.36
CA ARG A 238 -0.53 32.31 0.59
C ARG A 238 -0.86 32.34 -0.91
N PRO A 239 -1.15 33.53 -1.48
CA PRO A 239 -1.54 33.65 -2.87
C PRO A 239 -0.42 33.27 -3.85
N PRO A 240 -0.77 32.77 -5.05
CA PRO A 240 -2.13 32.49 -5.52
C PRO A 240 -2.70 31.14 -5.03
N GLN A 241 -1.91 30.28 -4.39
CA GLN A 241 -2.31 28.88 -4.16
C GLN A 241 -3.28 28.69 -2.99
N ILE A 242 -3.17 29.53 -1.94
CA ILE A 242 -3.99 29.41 -0.73
C ILE A 242 -4.67 30.76 -0.50
N PRO A 243 -5.99 30.84 -0.70
CA PRO A 243 -6.75 32.05 -0.36
C PRO A 243 -6.67 32.37 1.14
N GLY A 244 -6.89 33.63 1.49
CA GLY A 244 -7.09 34.05 2.88
C GLY A 244 -8.25 33.30 3.54
N LYS A 245 -8.15 33.08 4.86
CA LYS A 245 -9.17 32.38 5.68
C LYS A 245 -9.42 30.91 5.28
N SER A 246 -8.49 30.29 4.56
CA SER A 246 -8.62 28.89 4.15
C SER A 246 -8.28 27.94 5.29
N ARG A 247 -9.14 26.93 5.49
CA ARG A 247 -8.78 25.70 6.22
C ARG A 247 -7.88 24.84 5.33
N LEU A 248 -6.90 24.19 5.94
CA LEU A 248 -5.93 23.34 5.24
C LEU A 248 -6.17 21.87 5.59
N TYR A 249 -6.23 21.01 4.57
CA TYR A 249 -6.51 19.59 4.71
C TYR A 249 -5.26 18.80 4.33
N PHE A 250 -4.56 18.27 5.33
CA PHE A 250 -3.33 17.52 5.16
C PHE A 250 -3.53 16.02 5.36
N ASP A 251 -2.92 15.22 4.50
CA ASP A 251 -2.50 13.85 4.81
C ASP A 251 -1.01 13.91 5.15
N ILE A 252 -0.61 13.57 6.38
CA ILE A 252 0.78 13.63 6.84
C ILE A 252 1.32 12.26 7.25
N THR A 253 2.63 12.06 7.08
CA THR A 253 3.38 10.91 7.57
C THR A 253 4.68 11.40 8.20
N LEU A 254 5.00 10.90 9.40
CA LEU A 254 6.31 11.08 10.00
C LEU A 254 7.21 9.96 9.47
N GLU A 255 7.93 10.23 8.38
CA GLU A 255 8.74 9.21 7.68
C GLU A 255 9.98 8.83 8.48
N LYS A 256 10.63 9.84 9.07
CA LYS A 256 11.82 9.69 9.90
C LYS A 256 11.87 10.76 10.98
N LEU A 257 12.30 10.37 12.16
CA LEU A 257 12.58 11.21 13.30
C LEU A 257 14.10 11.20 13.55
N ILE A 258 14.67 12.35 13.91
CA ILE A 258 16.02 12.40 14.50
C ILE A 258 15.88 13.16 15.81
N LYS A 259 16.25 12.50 16.90
CA LYS A 259 16.09 13.09 18.23
C LYS A 259 17.08 14.23 18.42
N LYS A 260 16.66 15.29 19.12
CA LYS A 260 17.48 16.48 19.36
C LYS A 260 18.81 16.19 20.08
N ASP A 261 18.89 15.11 20.85
CA ASP A 261 20.09 14.64 21.55
C ASP A 261 20.97 13.70 20.70
N GLU A 262 20.54 13.37 19.48
CA GLU A 262 21.30 12.60 18.48
C GLU A 262 21.94 13.47 17.39
N LEU A 263 21.74 14.79 17.45
CA LEU A 263 22.29 15.79 16.52
C LEU A 263 23.66 16.29 16.96
#